data_AF-A0AAP3CQR5-F1
#
_entry.id   AF-A0AAP3CQR5-F1
#
_cell.length_a   1.000
_cell.length_b   1.000
_cell.length_c   1.000
_cell.angle_alpha   90.00
_cell.angle_beta   90.00
_cell.angle_gamma   90.00
#
_symmetry.space_group_name_H-M   'P 1'
#
loop_
_entity.id
_entity.type
_entity.pdbx_description
1 polymer ?
#
loop_
_entity_poly.entity_id
_entity_poly.type
_entity_poly.pdbx_seq_one_letter_code
_entity_poly.pdbx_strand_id
1 'polypeptide(L)'
;MKKNILLTGMLVLLLVLVSACSGTASKGSSGDSASDKTEMRTYKSTKGNVNIPAHPKRIVTDFYAGELLSVGANVVGSGSWSFDNPFLKSKLKDVKDVGDPISVEKVMELQPDLIVVMNEENVDKLKKIAPTVVVPYNTAKNIEDTVAMFGDIAGAKDKAKAFMADFNKKAEAAKKKIAGVIDQDATFGIYENTDKGEFWVFNDNGGRGGQAVYNALGLKAPEKIEQDVIKKGEMKQLSQEVIPEYAADYMFITDYNPKGESKTLDKLKDSSIWKNLDAVKHNRVFINDFDTFYPYDPISVSKQVDIITDMLIKRAEENKK
;
A
#
# COMPACT_ATOMS: atom_id res chain seq x y z
N MET A 1 -81.40 27.35 13.54
CA MET A 1 -82.20 27.23 12.30
C MET A 1 -81.61 28.17 11.25
N LYS A 2 -81.35 27.63 10.05
CA LYS A 2 -81.19 28.27 8.73
C LYS A 2 -80.26 29.49 8.62
N LYS A 3 -79.05 29.31 8.07
CA LYS A 3 -78.70 29.31 6.62
C LYS A 3 -78.80 30.67 5.94
N ASN A 4 -77.61 31.15 5.59
CA ASN A 4 -77.15 31.58 4.26
C ASN A 4 -77.73 32.84 3.60
N ILE A 5 -76.89 33.28 2.65
CA ILE A 5 -77.14 34.09 1.44
C ILE A 5 -76.94 35.59 1.71
N LEU A 6 -76.21 36.38 0.91
CA LEU A 6 -75.27 36.26 -0.22
C LEU A 6 -75.33 37.68 -0.86
N LEU A 7 -74.39 37.98 -1.76
CA LEU A 7 -74.56 38.90 -2.88
C LEU A 7 -74.59 40.40 -2.59
N THR A 8 -73.44 41.05 -2.78
CA THR A 8 -73.14 41.99 -3.89
C THR A 8 -71.77 42.63 -3.57
N GLY A 9 -70.77 42.72 -4.45
CA GLY A 9 -70.82 42.82 -5.89
C GLY A 9 -70.24 44.18 -6.29
N MET A 10 -68.91 44.24 -6.44
CA MET A 10 -68.20 44.99 -7.49
C MET A 10 -68.36 46.53 -7.52
N LEU A 11 -67.31 47.25 -7.10
CA LEU A 11 -66.83 48.40 -7.87
C LEU A 11 -65.35 48.70 -7.57
N VAL A 12 -64.53 48.50 -8.59
CA VAL A 12 -63.14 48.91 -8.68
C VAL A 12 -63.09 50.43 -8.82
N LEU A 13 -62.36 51.12 -7.94
CA LEU A 13 -61.83 52.44 -8.24
C LEU A 13 -60.40 52.55 -7.71
N LEU A 14 -59.44 52.54 -8.65
CA LEU A 14 -58.08 53.00 -8.43
C LEU A 14 -58.11 54.49 -8.06
N LEU A 15 -57.33 54.89 -7.06
CA LEU A 15 -56.39 56.02 -7.13
C LEU A 15 -55.56 56.13 -5.85
N VAL A 16 -54.31 55.66 -5.96
CA VAL A 16 -53.06 56.29 -5.54
C VAL A 16 -53.12 57.20 -4.31
N LEU A 17 -52.61 56.70 -3.18
CA LEU A 17 -51.86 57.49 -2.21
C LEU A 17 -50.47 56.89 -2.08
N VAL A 18 -49.50 57.54 -2.74
CA VAL A 18 -48.06 57.40 -2.43
C VAL A 18 -47.72 58.51 -1.44
N SER A 19 -47.40 58.12 -0.22
CA SER A 19 -46.53 58.82 0.73
C SER A 19 -46.22 57.79 1.82
N ALA A 20 -45.07 57.12 1.84
CA ALA A 20 -43.70 57.57 2.02
C ALA A 20 -43.18 57.00 3.36
N CYS A 21 -42.23 56.08 3.20
CA CYS A 21 -41.03 55.90 4.01
C CYS A 21 -41.05 55.15 5.36
N SER A 22 -40.04 54.27 5.40
CA SER A 22 -39.33 53.67 6.53
C SER A 22 -40.05 52.53 7.27
N GLY A 23 -39.52 51.31 7.38
CA GLY A 23 -38.31 50.71 6.82
C GLY A 23 -38.15 49.32 7.47
N THR A 24 -38.07 48.29 6.63
CA THR A 24 -37.16 47.11 6.70
C THR A 24 -37.11 46.31 8.03
N ALA A 25 -37.34 45.01 8.11
CA ALA A 25 -37.16 43.92 7.16
C ALA A 25 -38.07 42.73 7.53
N SER A 26 -38.70 42.11 6.51
CA SER A 26 -39.44 40.87 6.66
C SER A 26 -38.50 39.70 6.94
N LYS A 27 -38.85 38.85 7.91
CA LYS A 27 -38.31 37.51 8.11
C LYS A 27 -38.50 36.67 6.83
N GLY A 28 -37.48 36.66 5.98
CA GLY A 28 -37.29 35.61 4.99
C GLY A 28 -36.74 34.39 5.70
N SER A 29 -37.51 33.31 5.70
CA SER A 29 -37.06 31.99 6.10
C SER A 29 -36.06 31.49 5.05
N SER A 30 -34.78 31.84 5.22
CA SER A 30 -33.68 31.18 4.53
C SER A 30 -33.50 29.81 5.19
N GLY A 31 -34.00 28.78 4.52
CA GLY A 31 -33.57 27.41 4.78
C GLY A 31 -32.06 27.35 4.62
N ASP A 32 -31.39 27.14 5.73
CA ASP A 32 -29.97 26.87 5.82
C ASP A 32 -29.76 25.48 5.19
N SER A 33 -29.49 25.44 3.89
CA SER A 33 -28.88 24.26 3.29
C SER A 33 -27.47 24.21 3.84
N ALA A 34 -27.30 23.49 4.96
CA ALA A 34 -26.01 23.07 5.44
C ALA A 34 -25.32 22.36 4.27
N SER A 35 -24.46 23.08 3.56
CA SER A 35 -23.53 22.44 2.66
C SER A 35 -22.65 21.58 3.56
N ASP A 36 -22.61 20.28 3.28
CA ASP A 36 -21.59 19.37 3.81
C ASP A 36 -20.24 19.94 3.37
N LYS A 37 -19.70 20.88 4.14
CA LYS A 37 -18.35 21.37 3.97
C LYS A 37 -17.46 20.21 4.36
N THR A 38 -16.87 19.56 3.37
CA THR A 38 -15.79 18.59 3.58
C THR A 38 -14.77 19.21 4.52
N GLU A 39 -14.65 18.65 5.72
CA GLU A 39 -13.64 19.10 6.67
C GLU A 39 -12.27 18.86 6.05
N MET A 40 -11.46 19.91 5.96
CA MET A 40 -10.13 19.87 5.37
C MET A 40 -9.08 19.97 6.48
N ARG A 41 -7.95 19.29 6.29
CA ARG A 41 -6.78 19.38 7.16
C ARG A 41 -5.51 19.52 6.34
N THR A 42 -4.52 20.18 6.92
CA THR A 42 -3.18 20.22 6.33
C THR A 42 -2.43 18.92 6.61
N TYR A 43 -2.02 18.24 5.55
CA TYR A 43 -1.06 17.14 5.59
C TYR A 43 0.34 17.65 5.26
N LYS A 44 1.32 17.32 6.10
CA LYS A 44 2.72 17.67 5.88
C LYS A 44 3.37 16.56 5.07
N SER A 45 3.54 16.76 3.76
CA SER A 45 4.26 15.81 2.91
C SER A 45 5.74 16.17 2.82
N THR A 46 6.57 15.23 2.38
CA THR A 46 7.99 15.47 2.05
C THR A 46 8.18 16.49 0.92
N LYS A 47 7.14 16.73 0.12
CA LYS A 47 7.10 17.70 -0.99
C LYS A 47 6.37 19.00 -0.64
N GLY A 48 6.06 19.22 0.64
CA GLY A 48 5.38 20.40 1.14
C GLY A 48 3.98 20.13 1.70
N ASN A 49 3.33 21.17 2.20
CA ASN A 49 2.02 21.05 2.80
C ASN A 49 0.93 20.89 1.73
N VAL A 50 0.01 19.95 1.94
CA VAL A 50 -1.14 19.71 1.06
C VAL A 50 -2.41 19.80 1.91
N ASN A 51 -3.40 20.56 1.49
CA ASN A 51 -4.70 20.59 2.16
C ASN A 51 -5.56 19.44 1.61
N ILE A 52 -5.87 18.46 2.45
CA ILE A 52 -6.60 17.23 2.07
C ILE A 52 -7.88 17.08 2.89
N PRO A 53 -8.89 16.33 2.41
CA PRO A 53 -10.04 15.98 3.24
C PRO A 53 -9.60 15.27 4.53
N ALA A 54 -10.23 15.61 5.65
CA ALA A 54 -9.99 14.94 6.93
C ALA A 54 -10.37 13.45 6.88
N HIS A 55 -11.39 13.12 6.09
CA HIS A 55 -11.85 11.75 5.85
C HIS A 55 -12.19 11.53 4.35
N PRO A 56 -11.18 11.32 3.49
CA PRO A 56 -11.38 11.09 2.06
C PRO A 56 -12.33 9.91 1.79
N LYS A 57 -13.22 10.07 0.82
CA LYS A 57 -14.25 9.11 0.44
C LYS A 57 -13.97 8.42 -0.87
N ARG A 58 -13.14 9.00 -1.74
CA ARG A 58 -12.84 8.49 -3.09
C ARG A 58 -11.37 8.71 -3.39
N ILE A 59 -10.54 7.73 -3.01
CA ILE A 59 -9.10 7.81 -3.20
C ILE A 59 -8.71 7.16 -4.53
N VAL A 60 -7.89 7.84 -5.31
CA VAL A 60 -7.18 7.25 -6.46
C VAL A 60 -5.69 7.20 -6.16
N THR A 61 -5.04 6.11 -6.56
CA THR A 61 -3.59 5.95 -6.43
C THR A 61 -2.98 5.33 -7.68
N ASP A 62 -1.70 5.58 -7.94
CA ASP A 62 -0.93 4.89 -8.99
C ASP A 62 -0.33 3.57 -8.46
N PHE A 63 0.03 3.51 -7.18
CA PHE A 63 0.85 2.44 -6.63
C PHE A 63 0.37 1.91 -5.26
N TYR A 64 -0.23 2.76 -4.42
CA TYR A 64 -0.42 2.50 -2.98
C TYR A 64 -1.74 1.84 -2.60
N ALA A 65 -2.32 1.00 -3.46
CA ALA A 65 -3.61 0.38 -3.16
C ALA A 65 -3.56 -0.51 -1.92
N GLY A 66 -2.53 -1.34 -1.78
CA GLY A 66 -2.43 -2.25 -0.63
C GLY A 66 -2.31 -1.50 0.70
N GLU A 67 -1.53 -0.43 0.74
CA GLU A 67 -1.34 0.44 1.89
C GLU A 67 -2.66 1.12 2.29
N LEU A 68 -3.34 1.75 1.34
CA LEU A 68 -4.63 2.41 1.58
C LEU A 68 -5.73 1.43 1.99
N LEU A 69 -5.78 0.25 1.36
CA LEU A 69 -6.74 -0.80 1.70
C LEU A 69 -6.46 -1.43 3.06
N SER A 70 -5.19 -1.47 3.51
CA SER A 70 -4.81 -2.00 4.83
C SER A 70 -5.43 -1.20 5.97
N VAL A 71 -5.52 0.12 5.80
CA VAL A 71 -6.16 1.05 6.76
C VAL A 71 -7.63 1.26 6.48
N GLY A 72 -8.21 0.47 5.56
CA GLY A 72 -9.63 0.46 5.23
C GLY A 72 -10.12 1.76 4.58
N ALA A 73 -9.26 2.40 3.78
CA ALA A 73 -9.62 3.52 2.93
C ALA A 73 -10.44 3.05 1.71
N ASN A 74 -11.26 3.93 1.16
CA ASN A 74 -12.04 3.64 -0.04
C ASN A 74 -11.27 4.02 -1.30
N VAL A 75 -10.57 3.05 -1.89
CA VAL A 75 -9.84 3.21 -3.16
C VAL A 75 -10.83 2.96 -4.30
N VAL A 76 -10.96 3.93 -5.23
CA VAL A 76 -11.85 3.83 -6.40
C VAL A 76 -11.07 3.65 -7.71
N GLY A 77 -9.78 3.95 -7.72
CA GLY A 77 -8.88 3.68 -8.83
C GLY A 77 -7.47 3.35 -8.35
N SER A 78 -6.82 2.40 -9.03
CA SER A 78 -5.43 2.03 -8.79
C SER A 78 -4.68 1.84 -10.11
N GLY A 79 -3.36 2.03 -10.11
CA GLY A 79 -2.53 1.70 -11.27
C GLY A 79 -2.44 0.19 -11.52
N SER A 80 -2.06 -0.16 -12.75
CA SER A 80 -2.17 -1.53 -13.27
C SER A 80 -1.44 -2.58 -12.41
N TRP A 81 -0.27 -2.24 -11.87
CA TRP A 81 0.53 -3.12 -11.00
C TRP A 81 -0.22 -3.69 -9.79
N SER A 82 -1.20 -2.96 -9.26
CA SER A 82 -1.96 -3.42 -8.10
C SER A 82 -2.79 -4.67 -8.39
N PHE A 83 -3.18 -4.88 -9.65
CA PHE A 83 -4.08 -5.96 -10.05
C PHE A 83 -3.36 -7.31 -10.20
N ASP A 84 -2.04 -7.30 -10.35
CA ASP A 84 -1.22 -8.52 -10.38
C ASP A 84 -0.96 -9.08 -8.97
N ASN A 85 -1.07 -8.23 -7.93
CA ASN A 85 -0.92 -8.66 -6.55
C ASN A 85 -2.02 -9.69 -6.15
N PRO A 86 -1.66 -10.96 -5.88
CA PRO A 86 -2.62 -12.01 -5.60
C PRO A 86 -3.43 -11.76 -4.31
N PHE A 87 -2.89 -11.00 -3.36
CA PHE A 87 -3.53 -10.72 -2.08
C PHE A 87 -4.55 -9.58 -2.14
N LEU A 88 -4.51 -8.77 -3.21
CA LEU A 88 -5.43 -7.65 -3.39
C LEU A 88 -6.60 -7.97 -4.34
N LYS A 89 -6.56 -9.07 -5.09
CA LYS A 89 -7.60 -9.45 -6.09
C LYS A 89 -9.04 -9.31 -5.59
N SER A 90 -9.32 -9.77 -4.37
CA SER A 90 -10.68 -9.68 -3.80
C SER A 90 -11.10 -8.25 -3.44
N LYS A 91 -10.13 -7.41 -3.05
CA LYS A 91 -10.33 -6.02 -2.62
C LYS A 91 -10.39 -5.05 -3.81
N LEU A 92 -9.83 -5.44 -4.95
CA LEU A 92 -9.77 -4.61 -6.17
C LEU A 92 -10.92 -4.85 -7.14
N LYS A 93 -11.89 -5.71 -6.82
CA LYS A 93 -13.01 -6.07 -7.74
C LYS A 93 -13.77 -4.87 -8.29
N ASP A 94 -13.99 -3.85 -7.46
CA ASP A 94 -14.74 -2.64 -7.83
C ASP A 94 -13.81 -1.44 -8.11
N VAL A 95 -12.49 -1.65 -8.05
CA VAL A 95 -11.48 -0.61 -8.28
C VAL A 95 -11.16 -0.55 -9.77
N LYS A 96 -11.12 0.66 -10.33
CA LYS A 96 -10.80 0.85 -11.75
C LYS A 96 -9.30 0.94 -11.99
N ASP A 97 -8.83 0.28 -13.04
CA ASP A 97 -7.45 0.40 -13.50
C ASP A 97 -7.23 1.74 -14.22
N VAL A 98 -6.49 2.64 -13.57
CA VAL A 98 -6.13 3.96 -14.10
C VAL A 98 -4.88 3.95 -14.97
N GLY A 99 -4.24 2.79 -15.15
CA GLY A 99 -3.07 2.58 -16.01
C GLY A 99 -1.74 2.73 -15.31
N ASP A 100 -0.68 2.27 -16.00
CA ASP A 100 0.71 2.56 -15.71
C ASP A 100 1.43 3.00 -17.01
N PRO A 101 1.85 4.28 -17.14
CA PRO A 101 1.70 5.36 -16.17
C PRO A 101 0.23 5.77 -15.97
N ILE A 102 -0.06 6.45 -14.85
CA ILE A 102 -1.41 6.89 -14.47
C ILE A 102 -2.06 7.81 -15.52
N SER A 103 -3.26 7.47 -15.98
CA SER A 103 -4.02 8.27 -16.96
C SER A 103 -4.87 9.35 -16.29
N VAL A 104 -4.53 10.61 -16.53
CA VAL A 104 -5.25 11.79 -16.00
C VAL A 104 -6.74 11.77 -16.37
N GLU A 105 -7.09 11.33 -17.58
CA GLU A 105 -8.48 11.25 -18.05
C GLU A 105 -9.28 10.23 -17.24
N LYS A 106 -8.74 9.02 -17.07
CA LYS A 106 -9.36 7.99 -16.24
C LYS A 106 -9.51 8.45 -14.79
N VAL A 107 -8.52 9.14 -14.23
CA VAL A 107 -8.62 9.69 -12.87
C VAL A 107 -9.76 10.70 -12.78
N MET A 108 -9.93 11.58 -13.76
CA MET A 108 -10.98 12.60 -13.79
C MET A 108 -12.39 11.96 -13.81
N GLU A 109 -12.59 10.90 -14.57
CA GLU A 109 -13.86 10.15 -14.63
C GLU A 109 -14.28 9.56 -13.28
N LEU A 110 -13.31 9.22 -12.42
CA LEU A 110 -13.57 8.63 -11.11
C LEU A 110 -13.98 9.66 -10.06
N GLN A 111 -13.85 10.96 -10.34
CA GLN A 111 -14.17 12.06 -9.43
C GLN A 111 -13.59 11.84 -8.01
N PRO A 112 -12.26 11.70 -7.87
CA PRO A 112 -11.64 11.51 -6.57
C PRO A 112 -11.72 12.76 -5.70
N ASP A 113 -11.69 12.58 -4.38
CA ASP A 113 -11.49 13.67 -3.42
C ASP A 113 -10.07 13.69 -2.82
N LEU A 114 -9.27 12.67 -3.11
CA LEU A 114 -7.84 12.61 -2.82
C LEU A 114 -7.13 11.74 -3.86
N ILE A 115 -5.95 12.18 -4.29
CA ILE A 115 -5.04 11.42 -5.14
C ILE A 115 -3.73 11.19 -4.36
N VAL A 116 -3.22 9.96 -4.36
CA VAL A 116 -1.96 9.60 -3.68
C VAL A 116 -1.06 8.90 -4.69
N VAL A 117 0.08 9.51 -5.02
CA VAL A 117 0.99 9.00 -6.05
C VAL A 117 2.40 8.79 -5.54
N MET A 118 3.15 7.88 -6.17
CA MET A 118 4.55 7.63 -5.82
C MET A 118 5.49 8.70 -6.39
N ASN A 119 5.26 9.07 -7.64
CA ASN A 119 6.15 9.94 -8.40
C ASN A 119 5.52 11.29 -8.75
N GLU A 120 6.34 12.25 -9.16
CA GLU A 120 5.88 13.60 -9.54
C GLU A 120 5.35 13.67 -10.98
N GLU A 121 5.37 12.56 -11.71
CA GLU A 121 4.87 12.50 -13.08
C GLU A 121 3.37 12.85 -13.11
N ASN A 122 2.99 13.78 -14.00
CA ASN A 122 1.63 14.28 -14.16
C ASN A 122 0.98 14.92 -12.92
N VAL A 123 1.70 15.13 -11.81
CA VAL A 123 1.15 15.73 -10.58
C VAL A 123 0.49 17.08 -10.80
N ASP A 124 1.05 17.94 -11.66
CA ASP A 124 0.46 19.25 -11.97
C ASP A 124 -0.89 19.17 -12.70
N LYS A 125 -1.12 18.06 -13.43
CA LYS A 125 -2.41 17.79 -14.05
C LYS A 125 -3.37 17.18 -13.03
N LEU A 126 -2.91 16.24 -12.20
CA LEU A 126 -3.70 15.57 -11.16
C LEU A 126 -4.19 16.56 -10.09
N LYS A 127 -3.37 17.55 -9.71
CA LYS A 127 -3.75 18.64 -8.77
C LYS A 127 -4.94 19.47 -9.26
N LYS A 128 -5.22 19.51 -10.57
CA LYS A 128 -6.40 20.19 -11.12
C LYS A 128 -7.69 19.38 -10.92
N ILE A 129 -7.57 18.10 -10.57
CA ILE A 129 -8.70 17.19 -10.33
C ILE A 129 -9.02 17.15 -8.83
N ALA A 130 -8.02 16.87 -7.98
CA ALA A 130 -8.19 16.75 -6.53
C ALA A 130 -6.88 17.02 -5.78
N PRO A 131 -6.91 17.27 -4.45
CA PRO A 131 -5.71 17.29 -3.62
C PRO A 131 -4.83 16.08 -3.90
N THR A 132 -3.56 16.33 -4.22
CA THR A 132 -2.62 15.27 -4.63
C THR A 132 -1.45 15.22 -3.66
N VAL A 133 -1.26 14.07 -3.02
CA VAL A 133 -0.14 13.79 -2.12
C VAL A 133 0.88 12.92 -2.86
N VAL A 134 2.13 13.37 -2.89
CA VAL A 134 3.24 12.57 -3.40
C VAL A 134 3.91 11.89 -2.22
N VAL A 135 3.99 10.57 -2.25
CA VAL A 135 4.71 9.75 -1.28
C VAL A 135 5.83 9.06 -2.03
N PRO A 136 7.07 9.55 -2.00
CA PRO A 136 8.18 8.86 -2.67
C PRO A 136 8.40 7.46 -2.10
N TYR A 137 8.92 6.54 -2.92
CA TYR A 137 9.39 5.23 -2.46
C TYR A 137 10.35 5.36 -1.27
N ASN A 138 10.28 4.42 -0.32
CA ASN A 138 11.06 4.44 0.93
C ASN A 138 10.86 5.68 1.83
N THR A 139 9.75 6.41 1.70
CA THR A 139 9.40 7.46 2.69
C THR A 139 9.13 6.85 4.07
N ALA A 140 8.37 5.76 4.13
CA ALA A 140 8.21 4.93 5.34
C ALA A 140 9.37 3.93 5.43
N LYS A 141 9.88 3.66 6.63
CA LYS A 141 11.07 2.80 6.82
C LYS A 141 10.76 1.37 7.23
N ASN A 142 9.52 1.11 7.63
CA ASN A 142 9.04 -0.21 8.01
C ASN A 142 7.50 -0.26 7.88
N ILE A 143 6.92 -1.41 8.22
CA ILE A 143 5.47 -1.61 8.14
C ILE A 143 4.66 -0.72 9.11
N GLU A 144 5.20 -0.43 10.30
CA GLU A 144 4.52 0.42 11.29
C GLU A 144 4.42 1.86 10.78
N ASP A 145 5.54 2.41 10.28
CA ASP A 145 5.58 3.72 9.63
C ASP A 145 4.62 3.78 8.44
N THR A 146 4.58 2.71 7.63
CA THR A 146 3.71 2.63 6.45
C THR A 146 2.25 2.71 6.87
N VAL A 147 1.82 1.84 7.79
CA VAL A 147 0.42 1.79 8.24
C VAL A 147 0.04 3.09 8.96
N ALA A 148 0.93 3.67 9.76
CA ALA A 148 0.69 4.96 10.41
C ALA A 148 0.54 6.11 9.40
N MET A 149 1.42 6.18 8.40
CA MET A 149 1.40 7.22 7.37
C MET A 149 0.13 7.16 6.52
N PHE A 150 -0.19 5.98 5.98
CA PHE A 150 -1.40 5.83 5.17
C PHE A 150 -2.68 5.92 6.02
N GLY A 151 -2.61 5.54 7.30
CA GLY A 151 -3.66 5.76 8.28
C GLY A 151 -3.92 7.25 8.55
N ASP A 152 -2.87 8.08 8.59
CA ASP A 152 -3.04 9.54 8.63
C ASP A 152 -3.64 10.03 7.32
N ILE A 153 -3.02 9.77 6.16
CA ILE A 153 -3.47 10.21 4.83
C ILE A 153 -4.97 9.90 4.61
N ALA A 154 -5.40 8.68 4.94
CA ALA A 154 -6.79 8.25 4.77
C ALA A 154 -7.76 8.73 5.87
N GLY A 155 -7.28 9.43 6.90
CA GLY A 155 -8.10 9.84 8.04
C GLY A 155 -8.64 8.66 8.84
N ALA A 156 -7.87 7.57 8.91
CA ALA A 156 -8.28 6.25 9.38
C ALA A 156 -7.34 5.68 10.47
N LYS A 157 -6.88 6.54 11.40
CA LYS A 157 -5.91 6.17 12.45
C LYS A 157 -6.34 4.99 13.31
N ASP A 158 -7.63 4.85 13.61
CA ASP A 158 -8.11 3.73 14.44
C ASP A 158 -8.09 2.40 13.68
N LYS A 159 -8.38 2.41 12.38
CA LYS A 159 -8.22 1.22 11.52
C LYS A 159 -6.75 0.85 11.35
N ALA A 160 -5.87 1.84 11.22
CA ALA A 160 -4.42 1.62 11.20
C ALA A 160 -3.91 0.96 12.49
N LYS A 161 -4.35 1.44 13.67
CA LYS A 161 -4.04 0.81 14.96
C LYS A 161 -4.56 -0.62 15.05
N ALA A 162 -5.80 -0.86 14.61
CA ALA A 162 -6.39 -2.20 14.61
C ALA A 162 -5.60 -3.16 13.71
N PHE A 163 -5.24 -2.71 12.50
CA PHE A 163 -4.40 -3.48 11.58
C PHE A 163 -3.06 -3.85 12.23
N MET A 164 -2.36 -2.89 12.85
CA MET A 164 -1.08 -3.16 13.51
C MET A 164 -1.22 -4.11 14.70
N ALA A 165 -2.29 -4.03 15.47
CA ALA A 165 -2.54 -4.96 16.56
C ALA A 165 -2.68 -6.41 16.07
N ASP A 166 -3.46 -6.61 15.00
CA ASP A 166 -3.63 -7.93 14.37
C ASP A 166 -2.34 -8.43 13.73
N PHE A 167 -1.62 -7.54 13.05
CA PHE A 167 -0.32 -7.84 12.45
C PHE A 167 0.70 -8.30 13.49
N ASN A 168 0.85 -7.56 14.59
CA ASN A 168 1.78 -7.89 15.66
C ASN A 168 1.41 -9.22 16.34
N LYS A 169 0.11 -9.45 16.60
CA LYS A 169 -0.36 -10.72 17.15
C LYS A 169 0.00 -11.90 16.24
N LYS A 170 -0.16 -11.74 14.93
CA LYS A 170 0.23 -12.76 13.94
C LYS A 170 1.74 -12.98 13.95
N ALA A 171 2.52 -11.92 13.87
CA ALA A 171 3.99 -12.00 13.88
C ALA A 171 4.51 -12.75 15.10
N GLU A 172 3.98 -12.46 16.30
CA GLU A 172 4.35 -13.17 17.53
C GLU A 172 3.95 -14.64 17.51
N ALA A 173 2.78 -14.99 16.97
CA ALA A 173 2.38 -16.38 16.80
C ALA A 173 3.30 -17.13 15.82
N ALA A 174 3.69 -16.47 14.72
CA ALA A 174 4.61 -17.01 13.73
C ALA A 174 6.02 -17.25 14.31
N LYS A 175 6.58 -16.27 15.03
CA LYS A 175 7.86 -16.41 15.75
C LYS A 175 7.86 -17.64 16.68
N LYS A 176 6.80 -17.84 17.45
CA LYS A 176 6.67 -19.00 18.34
C LYS A 176 6.66 -20.33 17.59
N LYS A 177 6.02 -20.38 16.41
CA LYS A 177 6.00 -21.60 15.59
C LYS A 177 7.39 -21.94 15.05
N ILE A 178 8.17 -20.94 14.63
CA ILE A 178 9.48 -21.18 14.03
C ILE A 178 10.63 -21.34 15.04
N ALA A 179 10.49 -20.87 16.28
CA ALA A 179 11.56 -20.89 17.28
C ALA A 179 12.15 -22.28 17.58
N GLY A 180 11.40 -23.37 17.38
CA GLY A 180 11.88 -24.77 17.52
C GLY A 180 12.17 -25.48 16.20
N VAL A 181 12.15 -24.73 15.09
CA VAL A 181 12.22 -25.22 13.71
C VAL A 181 13.50 -24.72 13.03
N ILE A 182 13.90 -23.48 13.34
CA ILE A 182 15.12 -22.85 12.86
C ILE A 182 16.20 -22.87 13.94
N ASP A 183 17.46 -22.83 13.53
CA ASP A 183 18.58 -22.67 14.46
C ASP A 183 18.57 -21.24 15.03
N GLN A 184 18.84 -21.08 16.33
CA GLN A 184 18.72 -19.80 17.04
C GLN A 184 19.63 -18.69 16.47
N ASP A 185 20.80 -19.08 15.95
CA ASP A 185 21.79 -18.17 15.36
C ASP A 185 21.79 -18.20 13.83
N ALA A 186 20.78 -18.85 13.22
CA ALA A 186 20.66 -18.87 11.77
C ALA A 186 20.46 -17.47 11.19
N THR A 187 21.05 -17.29 10.01
CA THR A 187 20.92 -16.09 9.19
C THR A 187 19.95 -16.34 8.03
N PHE A 188 19.27 -15.27 7.63
CA PHE A 188 18.24 -15.29 6.59
C PHE A 188 18.54 -14.19 5.59
N GLY A 189 18.53 -14.54 4.30
CA GLY A 189 18.84 -13.63 3.21
C GLY A 189 17.69 -13.54 2.22
N ILE A 190 17.45 -12.32 1.70
CA ILE A 190 16.45 -12.03 0.67
C ILE A 190 17.17 -11.69 -0.63
N TYR A 191 16.83 -12.41 -1.69
CA TYR A 191 17.48 -12.28 -2.99
C TYR A 191 16.46 -12.24 -4.13
N GLU A 192 16.91 -11.73 -5.27
CA GLU A 192 16.22 -11.86 -6.54
C GLU A 192 17.17 -12.37 -7.62
N ASN A 193 16.70 -13.31 -8.42
CA ASN A 193 17.30 -13.64 -9.70
C ASN A 193 16.42 -13.04 -10.81
N THR A 194 17.02 -12.30 -11.74
CA THR A 194 16.27 -11.70 -12.86
C THR A 194 16.36 -12.56 -14.11
N ASP A 195 15.42 -12.34 -15.04
CA ASP A 195 15.41 -12.93 -16.37
C ASP A 195 16.65 -12.57 -17.21
N LYS A 196 17.40 -11.54 -16.80
CA LYS A 196 18.69 -11.12 -17.37
C LYS A 196 19.91 -11.78 -16.71
N GLY A 197 19.71 -12.57 -15.66
CA GLY A 197 20.78 -13.29 -14.96
C GLY A 197 21.49 -12.42 -13.93
N GLU A 198 20.86 -11.34 -13.50
CA GLU A 198 21.35 -10.50 -12.42
C GLU A 198 20.88 -11.10 -11.10
N PHE A 199 21.80 -11.25 -10.14
CA PHE A 199 21.49 -11.74 -8.81
C PHE A 199 21.62 -10.59 -7.82
N TRP A 200 20.54 -10.27 -7.12
CA TRP A 200 20.45 -9.13 -6.22
C TRP A 200 20.21 -9.60 -4.79
N VAL A 201 20.78 -8.88 -3.83
CA VAL A 201 20.45 -8.99 -2.41
C VAL A 201 19.69 -7.75 -1.94
N PHE A 202 18.65 -7.96 -1.14
CA PHE A 202 17.71 -6.92 -0.73
C PHE A 202 17.81 -6.61 0.77
N ASN A 203 17.43 -5.38 1.11
CA ASN A 203 17.30 -4.92 2.49
C ASN A 203 15.99 -5.40 3.13
N ASP A 204 15.69 -4.84 4.31
CA ASP A 204 14.53 -5.13 5.13
C ASP A 204 13.25 -4.37 4.76
N ASN A 205 13.32 -3.44 3.81
CA ASN A 205 12.20 -2.59 3.42
C ASN A 205 12.03 -2.49 1.89
N GLY A 206 12.41 -3.52 1.15
CA GLY A 206 12.48 -3.53 -0.32
C GLY A 206 11.50 -4.47 -1.04
N GLY A 207 10.55 -5.06 -0.32
CA GLY A 207 9.77 -6.19 -0.82
C GLY A 207 10.58 -7.48 -0.81
N ARG A 208 10.22 -8.44 -1.68
CA ARG A 208 10.79 -9.80 -1.76
C ARG A 208 10.68 -10.59 -0.43
N GLY A 209 9.82 -10.12 0.48
CA GLY A 209 9.67 -10.66 1.84
C GLY A 209 10.58 -10.02 2.90
N GLY A 210 11.35 -8.97 2.58
CA GLY A 210 12.22 -8.28 3.54
C GLY A 210 11.48 -7.83 4.81
N GLN A 211 10.34 -7.14 4.66
CA GLN A 211 9.54 -6.71 5.81
C GLN A 211 8.98 -7.90 6.61
N ALA A 212 8.64 -9.00 5.95
CA ALA A 212 8.15 -10.19 6.63
C ALA A 212 9.26 -10.90 7.43
N VAL A 213 10.44 -11.11 6.83
CA VAL A 213 11.58 -11.78 7.47
C VAL A 213 12.18 -10.93 8.58
N TYR A 214 12.53 -9.68 8.31
CA TYR A 214 13.33 -8.88 9.23
C TYR A 214 12.47 -8.03 10.17
N ASN A 215 11.42 -7.35 9.68
CA ASN A 215 10.60 -6.50 10.55
C ASN A 215 9.58 -7.31 11.36
N ALA A 216 8.85 -8.22 10.70
CA ALA A 216 7.78 -8.97 11.34
C ALA A 216 8.32 -10.14 12.19
N LEU A 217 9.11 -11.03 11.57
CA LEU A 217 9.64 -12.21 12.24
C LEU A 217 10.90 -11.93 13.08
N GLY A 218 11.58 -10.79 12.86
CA GLY A 218 12.78 -10.44 13.62
C GLY A 218 13.96 -11.38 13.36
N LEU A 219 14.00 -12.01 12.18
CA LEU A 219 15.08 -12.88 11.79
C LEU A 219 16.32 -12.07 11.42
N LYS A 220 17.52 -12.63 11.60
CA LYS A 220 18.78 -11.91 11.42
C LYS A 220 19.33 -12.09 10.01
N ALA A 221 19.82 -11.02 9.40
CA ALA A 221 20.62 -11.12 8.18
C ALA A 221 22.06 -11.55 8.49
N PRO A 222 22.80 -12.11 7.52
CA PRO A 222 24.26 -12.20 7.58
C PRO A 222 24.89 -10.82 7.83
N GLU A 223 25.99 -10.77 8.58
CA GLU A 223 26.66 -9.50 8.92
C GLU A 223 27.02 -8.68 7.68
N LYS A 224 27.45 -9.34 6.60
CA LYS A 224 27.78 -8.64 5.34
C LYS A 224 26.55 -7.98 4.71
N ILE A 225 25.40 -8.66 4.71
CA ILE A 225 24.12 -8.09 4.24
C ILE A 225 23.69 -6.93 5.15
N GLU A 226 23.81 -7.11 6.46
CA GLU A 226 23.48 -6.08 7.45
C GLU A 226 24.24 -4.78 7.19
N GLN A 227 25.56 -4.86 6.96
CA GLN A 227 26.43 -3.68 6.77
C GLN A 227 26.34 -3.07 5.38
N ASP A 228 26.32 -3.90 4.33
CA ASP A 228 26.39 -3.41 2.96
C ASP A 228 25.04 -3.04 2.36
N VAL A 229 23.93 -3.55 2.93
CA VAL A 229 22.60 -3.49 2.32
C VAL A 229 21.59 -2.87 3.28
N ILE A 230 21.33 -3.49 4.44
CA ILE A 230 20.26 -3.07 5.37
C ILE A 230 20.57 -1.70 5.99
N LYS A 231 21.74 -1.53 6.63
CA LYS A 231 22.10 -0.25 7.28
C LYS A 231 22.20 0.93 6.31
N LYS A 232 22.44 0.66 5.02
CA LYS A 232 22.48 1.69 3.97
C LYS A 232 21.11 1.94 3.34
N GLY A 233 20.12 1.07 3.59
CA GLY A 233 18.82 1.12 2.92
C GLY A 233 18.92 0.86 1.42
N GLU A 234 19.92 0.10 0.99
CA GLU A 234 20.24 -0.15 -0.42
C GLU A 234 19.83 -1.56 -0.86
N MET A 235 19.96 -1.85 -2.15
CA MET A 235 19.94 -3.20 -2.72
C MET A 235 21.24 -3.36 -3.50
N LYS A 236 21.79 -4.57 -3.55
CA LYS A 236 23.12 -4.79 -4.15
C LYS A 236 23.09 -5.92 -5.15
N GLN A 237 23.52 -5.64 -6.37
CA GLN A 237 23.78 -6.67 -7.36
C GLN A 237 25.09 -7.39 -7.01
N LEU A 238 25.06 -8.71 -7.06
CA LEU A 238 26.20 -9.57 -6.80
C LEU A 238 26.66 -10.21 -8.12
N SER A 239 27.98 -10.25 -8.33
CA SER A 239 28.55 -11.20 -9.27
C SER A 239 28.50 -12.61 -8.68
N GLN A 240 28.53 -13.64 -9.52
CA GLN A 240 28.39 -15.02 -9.05
C GLN A 240 29.49 -15.41 -8.05
N GLU A 241 30.71 -14.94 -8.27
CA GLU A 241 31.89 -15.22 -7.45
C GLU A 241 31.76 -14.69 -6.03
N VAL A 242 30.95 -13.64 -5.85
CA VAL A 242 30.78 -12.94 -4.57
C VAL A 242 29.58 -13.48 -3.78
N ILE A 243 28.68 -14.26 -4.42
CA ILE A 243 27.50 -14.86 -3.75
C ILE A 243 27.87 -15.56 -2.42
N PRO A 244 28.95 -16.37 -2.32
CA PRO A 244 29.30 -17.03 -1.06
C PRO A 244 29.52 -16.07 0.12
N GLU A 245 29.99 -14.85 -0.12
CA GLU A 245 30.22 -13.85 0.94
C GLU A 245 28.91 -13.26 1.50
N TYR A 246 27.82 -13.36 0.75
CA TYR A 246 26.49 -12.87 1.13
C TYR A 246 25.51 -14.01 1.37
N ALA A 247 25.95 -15.27 1.32
CA ALA A 247 25.08 -16.41 1.51
C ALA A 247 24.61 -16.47 2.97
N ALA A 248 23.29 -16.57 3.15
CA ALA A 248 22.65 -16.82 4.44
C ALA A 248 22.46 -18.32 4.66
N ASP A 249 22.24 -18.73 5.91
CA ASP A 249 21.89 -20.12 6.24
C ASP A 249 20.57 -20.54 5.57
N TYR A 250 19.63 -19.60 5.47
CA TYR A 250 18.35 -19.72 4.76
C TYR A 250 18.25 -18.64 3.69
N MET A 251 18.17 -19.05 2.43
CA MET A 251 18.11 -18.13 1.28
C MET A 251 16.72 -18.13 0.66
N PHE A 252 16.02 -16.99 0.73
CA PHE A 252 14.75 -16.76 0.03
C PHE A 252 15.01 -16.02 -1.28
N ILE A 253 14.72 -16.67 -2.39
CA ILE A 253 15.10 -16.19 -3.72
C ILE A 253 13.84 -16.02 -4.54
N THR A 254 13.53 -14.78 -4.87
CA THR A 254 12.41 -14.45 -5.77
C THR A 254 12.92 -14.57 -7.21
N ASP A 255 12.24 -15.35 -8.05
CA ASP A 255 12.63 -15.51 -9.46
C ASP A 255 11.78 -14.61 -10.35
N TYR A 256 12.37 -13.51 -10.84
CA TYR A 256 11.70 -12.63 -11.79
C TYR A 256 11.81 -13.21 -13.20
N ASN A 257 10.76 -13.91 -13.62
CA ASN A 257 10.66 -14.55 -14.93
C ASN A 257 9.27 -14.30 -15.56
N PRO A 258 8.95 -13.05 -15.92
CA PRO A 258 7.58 -12.64 -16.30
C PRO A 258 7.05 -13.37 -17.54
N LYS A 259 7.94 -13.87 -18.41
CA LYS A 259 7.57 -14.66 -19.60
C LYS A 259 7.58 -16.17 -19.35
N GLY A 260 8.12 -16.64 -18.23
CA GLY A 260 8.33 -18.07 -17.94
C GLY A 260 9.41 -18.74 -18.82
N GLU A 261 10.03 -18.00 -19.74
CA GLU A 261 10.99 -18.52 -20.72
C GLU A 261 12.44 -18.48 -20.20
N SER A 262 12.72 -17.70 -19.16
CA SER A 262 14.07 -17.55 -18.65
C SER A 262 14.61 -18.83 -18.03
N LYS A 263 15.92 -19.05 -18.25
CA LYS A 263 16.72 -20.16 -17.71
C LYS A 263 17.84 -19.66 -16.81
N THR A 264 17.80 -18.41 -16.37
CA THR A 264 18.88 -17.80 -15.59
C THR A 264 19.01 -18.45 -14.21
N LEU A 265 17.89 -18.75 -13.55
CA LEU A 265 17.91 -19.47 -12.28
C LEU A 265 18.45 -20.90 -12.44
N ASP A 266 18.07 -21.60 -13.52
CA ASP A 266 18.58 -22.95 -13.81
C ASP A 266 20.11 -22.91 -14.02
N LYS A 267 20.60 -21.95 -14.81
CA LYS A 267 22.05 -21.73 -15.01
C LYS A 267 22.78 -21.39 -13.71
N LEU A 268 22.18 -20.57 -12.85
CA LEU A 268 22.75 -20.25 -11.54
C LEU A 268 22.85 -21.51 -10.67
N LYS A 269 21.78 -22.31 -10.62
CA LYS A 269 21.72 -23.59 -9.89
C LYS A 269 22.74 -24.61 -10.39
N ASP A 270 23.07 -24.56 -11.68
CA ASP A 270 24.07 -25.44 -12.29
C ASP A 270 25.52 -25.09 -11.98
N SER A 271 25.79 -23.85 -11.55
CA SER A 271 27.13 -23.39 -11.23
C SER A 271 27.75 -24.13 -10.05
N SER A 272 29.07 -24.34 -10.11
CA SER A 272 29.83 -24.93 -9.00
C SER A 272 29.79 -24.07 -7.74
N ILE A 273 29.70 -22.73 -7.89
CA ILE A 273 29.60 -21.81 -6.77
C ILE A 273 28.30 -22.07 -6.00
N TRP A 274 27.17 -22.10 -6.71
CA TRP A 274 25.87 -22.36 -6.11
C TRP A 274 25.80 -23.72 -5.41
N LYS A 275 26.21 -24.79 -6.09
CA LYS A 275 26.20 -26.15 -5.55
C LYS A 275 27.05 -26.30 -4.28
N ASN A 276 28.02 -25.41 -4.08
CA ASN A 276 28.88 -25.42 -2.89
C ASN A 276 28.38 -24.58 -1.72
N LEU A 277 27.31 -23.79 -1.88
CA LEU A 277 26.73 -23.03 -0.78
C LEU A 277 26.15 -23.95 0.28
N ASP A 278 26.36 -23.61 1.56
CA ASP A 278 25.86 -24.43 2.67
C ASP A 278 24.33 -24.47 2.70
N ALA A 279 23.66 -23.36 2.38
CA ALA A 279 22.20 -23.35 2.22
C ALA A 279 21.73 -24.33 1.14
N VAL A 280 22.49 -24.54 0.06
CA VAL A 280 22.13 -25.51 -0.98
C VAL A 280 22.34 -26.94 -0.49
N LYS A 281 23.50 -27.23 0.11
CA LYS A 281 23.83 -28.55 0.66
C LYS A 281 22.86 -29.02 1.74
N HIS A 282 22.37 -28.09 2.57
CA HIS A 282 21.44 -28.39 3.66
C HIS A 282 19.97 -28.21 3.27
N ASN A 283 19.67 -28.03 1.97
CA ASN A 283 18.31 -27.81 1.47
C ASN A 283 17.63 -26.67 2.26
N ARG A 284 18.22 -25.48 2.27
CA ARG A 284 17.72 -24.25 2.92
C ARG A 284 17.58 -23.09 1.94
N VAL A 285 17.49 -23.41 0.64
CA VAL A 285 17.09 -22.45 -0.40
C VAL A 285 15.59 -22.57 -0.69
N PHE A 286 14.91 -21.44 -0.74
CA PHE A 286 13.48 -21.30 -1.03
C PHE A 286 13.33 -20.46 -2.28
N ILE A 287 12.64 -21.01 -3.28
CA ILE A 287 12.31 -20.27 -4.50
C ILE A 287 10.91 -19.72 -4.34
N ASN A 288 10.81 -18.40 -4.35
CA ASN A 288 9.60 -17.64 -4.12
C ASN A 288 8.98 -17.21 -5.45
N ASP A 289 7.66 -17.27 -5.50
CA ASP A 289 6.85 -16.68 -6.58
C ASP A 289 6.98 -15.16 -6.58
N PHE A 290 7.19 -14.56 -7.75
CA PHE A 290 7.44 -13.13 -7.89
C PHE A 290 6.24 -12.28 -7.47
N ASP A 291 5.05 -12.55 -8.00
CA ASP A 291 3.86 -11.73 -7.73
C ASP A 291 3.44 -11.80 -6.25
N THR A 292 3.74 -12.91 -5.59
CA THR A 292 3.51 -13.11 -4.15
C THR A 292 4.47 -12.30 -3.29
N PHE A 293 5.76 -12.24 -3.65
CA PHE A 293 6.80 -11.67 -2.79
C PHE A 293 7.30 -10.29 -3.21
N TYR A 294 7.11 -9.87 -4.46
CA TYR A 294 7.43 -8.52 -4.92
C TYR A 294 6.72 -7.42 -4.11
N PRO A 295 5.40 -7.53 -3.84
CA PRO A 295 4.69 -6.51 -3.09
C PRO A 295 5.18 -6.39 -1.66
N TYR A 296 5.20 -5.15 -1.15
CA TYR A 296 5.59 -4.83 0.22
C TYR A 296 4.49 -4.14 1.03
N ASP A 297 3.28 -4.03 0.47
CA ASP A 297 2.16 -3.43 1.17
C ASP A 297 1.79 -4.25 2.42
N PRO A 298 1.20 -3.63 3.47
CA PRO A 298 0.95 -4.30 4.73
C PRO A 298 0.09 -5.57 4.62
N ILE A 299 -0.87 -5.61 3.70
CA ILE A 299 -1.72 -6.80 3.50
C ILE A 299 -0.86 -7.95 2.98
N SER A 300 -0.03 -7.70 1.96
CA SER A 300 0.88 -8.68 1.40
C SER A 300 1.91 -9.16 2.42
N VAL A 301 2.56 -8.24 3.14
CA VAL A 301 3.52 -8.61 4.20
C VAL A 301 2.87 -9.48 5.26
N SER A 302 1.65 -9.18 5.68
CA SER A 302 0.90 -10.00 6.63
C SER A 302 0.66 -11.43 6.12
N LYS A 303 0.51 -11.63 4.80
CA LYS A 303 0.35 -12.95 4.17
C LYS A 303 1.68 -13.64 3.95
N GLN A 304 2.72 -12.91 3.56
CA GLN A 304 4.07 -13.42 3.42
C GLN A 304 4.61 -13.96 4.75
N VAL A 305 4.27 -13.36 5.91
CA VAL A 305 4.60 -13.92 7.23
C VAL A 305 4.06 -15.34 7.39
N ASP A 306 2.81 -15.59 7.02
CA ASP A 306 2.21 -16.92 7.09
C ASP A 306 2.94 -17.90 6.14
N ILE A 307 3.19 -17.49 4.90
CA ILE A 307 3.85 -18.31 3.88
C ILE A 307 5.28 -18.68 4.28
N ILE A 308 6.08 -17.71 4.73
CA ILE A 308 7.47 -17.93 5.16
C ILE A 308 7.51 -18.88 6.36
N THR A 309 6.59 -18.68 7.32
CA THR A 309 6.46 -19.56 8.49
C THR A 309 6.21 -21.00 8.06
N ASP A 310 5.25 -21.21 7.17
CA ASP A 310 4.89 -22.55 6.69
C ASP A 310 6.02 -23.17 5.85
N MET A 311 6.72 -22.37 5.03
CA MET A 311 7.90 -22.79 4.28
C MET A 311 9.01 -23.31 5.20
N LEU A 312 9.33 -22.56 6.27
CA LEU A 312 10.37 -22.96 7.23
C LEU A 312 10.00 -24.25 7.97
N ILE A 313 8.74 -24.37 8.43
CA ILE A 313 8.24 -25.58 9.10
C ILE A 313 8.34 -26.78 8.17
N LYS A 314 7.77 -26.66 6.96
CA LYS A 314 7.79 -27.74 5.97
C LYS A 314 9.22 -28.18 5.65
N ARG A 315 10.14 -27.22 5.47
CA ARG A 315 11.52 -27.55 5.12
C ARG A 315 12.26 -28.25 6.26
N ALA A 316 12.01 -27.86 7.51
CA ALA A 316 12.59 -28.55 8.65
C ALA A 316 12.07 -29.99 8.78
N GLU A 317 10.81 -30.26 8.42
CA GLU A 317 10.26 -31.62 8.37
C GLU A 317 10.88 -32.44 7.23
N GLU A 318 11.08 -31.84 6.06
CA GLU A 318 11.76 -32.48 4.93
C GLU A 318 13.20 -32.88 5.29
N ASN A 319 13.93 -32.01 5.98
CA ASN A 319 15.34 -32.25 6.35
C ASN A 319 15.54 -33.25 7.51
N LYS A 320 14.47 -33.67 8.19
CA LYS A 320 14.51 -34.74 9.22
C LYS A 320 14.39 -36.15 8.62
N LYS A 321 13.96 -36.27 7.37
CA LYS A 321 13.77 -37.55 6.66
C LYS A 321 15.05 -37.99 5.98
#